data_AF-A0A1T5A033-F1
#
_entry.id   AF-A0A1T5A033-F1
#
_cell.length_a   1.000
_cell.length_b   1.000
_cell.length_c   1.000
_cell.angle_alpha   90.00
_cell.angle_beta   90.00
_cell.angle_gamma   90.00
#
_symmetry.space_group_name_H-M   'P 1'
#
loop_
_entity.id
_entity.type
_entity.pdbx_description
1 polymer ?
#
loop_
_entity_poly.entity_id
_entity_poly.type
_entity_poly.pdbx_seq_one_letter_code
_entity_poly.pdbx_strand_id
1 'polypeptide(L)'
;MSGAGHVLALNTGSSSLKYGLYRVDGDRCEALLTGQTDGPADADPLAGIVDALSKQSLPSPDAIGHRIVHGGPRVRKHARIDEAMMTHLDEARAFAPLHVPPAVAMVKRCRERFPDLPQVACFDTAFHASMPLVAKTLPLPADLREGGIERYGFHGLSYESIVRQLGDGIPSRVVIAHLGNGASLCAVRDGRSVDTTMGLTPTGGIVMGTRPGDLDPGVLLYLMRERGYDAERLEKLVDREAGLKGLSGGTSDMRKLHAMDNEASKLAQDVFVHVARKQIAAMVASLGGIDLLVFTGGIGENDAVTRDAILAGLQWIGDVPSRVMVTEEDEQIARHTWHLTM
;
A
#
# COMPACT_ATOMS: atom_id res chain seq x y z
N MET A 1 22.05 9.31 -20.90
CA MET A 1 22.04 8.41 -22.07
C MET A 1 20.59 8.22 -22.46
N SER A 2 20.21 8.51 -23.70
CA SER A 2 18.81 8.64 -24.16
C SER A 2 18.33 7.38 -24.91
N GLY A 3 18.27 6.26 -24.22
CA GLY A 3 17.68 5.02 -24.75
C GLY A 3 16.43 4.65 -23.98
N ALA A 4 15.40 4.16 -24.66
CA ALA A 4 14.31 3.45 -24.01
C ALA A 4 14.82 2.08 -23.52
N GLY A 5 14.27 1.56 -22.42
CA GLY A 5 14.54 0.20 -21.96
C GLY A 5 13.34 -0.45 -21.30
N HIS A 6 13.51 -1.70 -20.86
CA HIS A 6 12.44 -2.56 -20.39
C HIS A 6 12.60 -2.88 -18.92
N VAL A 7 11.56 -2.64 -18.13
CA VAL A 7 11.57 -2.92 -16.69
C VAL A 7 10.50 -3.94 -16.36
N LEU A 8 10.91 -4.99 -15.66
CA LEU A 8 9.97 -5.93 -15.04
C LEU A 8 9.62 -5.44 -13.63
N ALA A 9 8.39 -4.97 -13.43
CA ALA A 9 7.87 -4.60 -12.12
C ALA A 9 7.20 -5.81 -11.46
N LEU A 10 7.55 -6.10 -10.22
CA LEU A 10 7.04 -7.22 -9.42
C LEU A 10 6.43 -6.69 -8.12
N ASN A 11 5.11 -6.88 -7.98
CA ASN A 11 4.33 -6.46 -6.83
C ASN A 11 3.86 -7.68 -6.04
N THR A 12 4.69 -8.08 -5.08
CA THR A 12 4.47 -9.26 -4.23
C THR A 12 3.50 -8.93 -3.10
N GLY A 13 2.30 -9.50 -3.16
CA GLY A 13 1.33 -9.50 -2.07
C GLY A 13 1.40 -10.76 -1.21
N SER A 14 0.54 -10.87 -0.19
CA SER A 14 0.54 -12.03 0.71
C SER A 14 0.05 -13.34 0.08
N SER A 15 -0.75 -13.25 -0.99
CA SER A 15 -1.37 -14.42 -1.66
C SER A 15 -1.29 -14.36 -3.18
N SER A 16 -0.73 -13.29 -3.75
CA SER A 16 -0.67 -13.06 -5.19
C SER A 16 0.58 -12.29 -5.55
N LEU A 17 1.09 -12.49 -6.76
CA LEU A 17 2.11 -11.67 -7.39
C LEU A 17 1.48 -10.98 -8.60
N LYS A 18 1.38 -9.65 -8.55
CA LYS A 18 1.12 -8.85 -9.75
C LYS A 18 2.45 -8.54 -10.42
N TYR A 19 2.47 -8.50 -11.74
CA TYR A 19 3.67 -8.19 -12.51
C TYR A 19 3.33 -7.41 -13.76
N GLY A 20 4.30 -6.65 -14.26
CA GLY A 20 4.23 -6.09 -15.60
C GLY A 20 5.60 -5.82 -16.21
N LEU A 21 5.69 -5.99 -17.53
CA LEU A 21 6.83 -5.54 -18.31
C LEU A 21 6.49 -4.18 -18.92
N TYR A 22 7.31 -3.19 -18.65
CA TYR A 22 7.11 -1.81 -19.09
C TYR A 22 8.25 -1.35 -19.98
N ARG A 23 7.94 -0.67 -21.07
CA ARG A 23 8.91 0.13 -21.83
C ARG A 23 8.98 1.52 -21.22
N VAL A 24 10.15 1.93 -20.78
CA VAL A 24 10.40 3.23 -20.13
C VAL A 24 11.34 4.06 -21.00
N ASP A 25 10.94 5.30 -21.30
CA ASP A 25 11.71 6.27 -22.08
C ASP A 25 11.54 7.67 -21.49
N GLY A 26 12.55 8.12 -20.73
CA GLY A 26 12.46 9.33 -19.92
C GLY A 26 11.28 9.24 -18.95
N ASP A 27 10.30 10.14 -19.12
CA ASP A 27 9.06 10.16 -18.34
C ASP A 27 7.91 9.34 -18.94
N ARG A 28 8.10 8.71 -20.09
CA ARG A 28 7.08 7.84 -20.69
C ARG A 28 7.27 6.42 -20.17
N CYS A 29 6.17 5.79 -19.78
CA CYS A 29 6.14 4.39 -19.35
C CYS A 29 4.93 3.73 -20.01
N GLU A 30 5.14 2.62 -20.70
CA GLU A 30 4.12 1.90 -21.44
C GLU A 30 4.13 0.44 -21.02
N ALA A 31 2.97 -0.07 -20.59
CA ALA A 31 2.82 -1.48 -20.29
C ALA A 31 2.82 -2.32 -21.58
N LEU A 32 3.80 -3.22 -21.71
CA LEU A 32 3.86 -4.22 -22.79
C LEU A 32 3.13 -5.51 -22.38
N LEU A 33 3.16 -5.83 -21.09
CA LEU A 33 2.46 -6.96 -20.49
C LEU A 33 2.12 -6.63 -19.06
N THR A 34 0.92 -6.99 -18.61
CA THR A 34 0.54 -7.00 -17.19
C THR A 34 -0.15 -8.31 -16.87
N GLY A 35 0.06 -8.83 -15.67
CA GLY A 35 -0.59 -10.05 -15.24
C GLY A 35 -0.58 -10.22 -13.72
N GLN A 36 -1.26 -11.27 -13.29
CA GLN A 36 -1.27 -11.70 -11.90
C GLN A 36 -1.15 -13.22 -11.86
N THR A 37 -0.38 -13.72 -10.90
CA THR A 37 -0.24 -15.14 -10.59
C THR A 37 -0.35 -15.34 -9.09
N ASP A 38 -0.46 -16.59 -8.65
CA ASP A 38 -0.43 -16.93 -7.24
C ASP A 38 0.91 -16.53 -6.60
N GLY A 39 0.88 -16.25 -5.30
CA GLY A 39 2.07 -15.82 -4.56
C GLY A 39 3.21 -16.87 -4.57
N PRO A 40 4.42 -16.49 -4.14
CA PRO A 40 5.63 -17.33 -4.25
C PRO A 40 5.66 -18.58 -3.35
N ALA A 41 4.54 -18.93 -2.70
CA ALA A 41 4.46 -19.94 -1.65
C ALA A 41 4.78 -21.36 -2.16
N ASP A 42 4.28 -21.76 -3.34
CA ASP A 42 4.35 -23.18 -3.78
C ASP A 42 4.67 -23.41 -5.27
N ALA A 43 4.77 -22.35 -6.09
CA ALA A 43 5.15 -22.44 -7.51
C ALA A 43 6.39 -21.57 -7.80
N ASP A 44 7.02 -21.77 -8.96
CA ASP A 44 7.97 -20.79 -9.51
C ASP A 44 7.20 -19.77 -10.39
N PRO A 45 6.67 -18.68 -9.81
CA PRO A 45 5.95 -17.67 -10.57
C PRO A 45 6.84 -16.99 -11.60
N LEU A 46 8.16 -16.98 -11.42
CA LEU A 46 9.09 -16.33 -12.33
C LEU A 46 9.20 -17.10 -13.65
N ALA A 47 9.19 -18.44 -13.61
CA ALA A 47 9.11 -19.27 -14.80
C ALA A 47 7.86 -18.95 -15.62
N GLY A 48 6.69 -18.85 -14.97
CA GLY A 48 5.43 -18.48 -15.64
C GLY A 48 5.47 -17.10 -16.30
N ILE A 49 6.12 -16.12 -15.66
CA ILE A 49 6.32 -14.78 -16.24
C ILE A 49 7.23 -14.86 -17.47
N VAL A 50 8.37 -15.56 -17.38
CA VAL A 50 9.30 -15.72 -18.50
C VAL A 50 8.67 -16.44 -19.69
N ASP A 51 7.85 -17.47 -19.42
CA ASP A 51 7.09 -18.17 -20.45
C ASP A 51 6.07 -17.24 -21.12
N ALA A 52 5.38 -16.40 -20.35
CA ALA A 52 4.42 -15.43 -20.88
C ALA A 52 5.10 -14.39 -21.79
N LEU A 53 6.28 -13.88 -21.38
CA LEU A 53 7.10 -12.97 -22.20
C LEU A 53 7.52 -13.64 -23.51
N SER A 54 8.02 -14.88 -23.43
CA SER A 54 8.48 -15.64 -24.59
C SER A 54 7.35 -15.95 -25.57
N LYS A 55 6.17 -16.37 -25.07
CA LYS A 55 4.98 -16.65 -25.89
C LYS A 55 4.50 -15.43 -26.68
N GLN A 56 4.69 -14.24 -26.15
CA GLN A 56 4.30 -12.98 -26.80
C GLN A 56 5.45 -12.33 -27.58
N SER A 57 6.60 -13.00 -27.68
CA SER A 57 7.80 -12.46 -28.35
C SER A 57 8.22 -11.08 -27.81
N LEU A 58 8.06 -10.88 -26.50
CA LEU A 58 8.44 -9.65 -25.80
C LEU A 58 9.93 -9.68 -25.42
N PRO A 59 10.58 -8.50 -25.30
CA PRO A 59 11.99 -8.42 -24.93
C PRO A 59 12.23 -8.88 -23.48
N SER A 60 13.46 -9.33 -23.21
CA SER A 60 13.92 -9.52 -21.83
C SER A 60 14.05 -8.18 -21.11
N PRO A 61 13.82 -8.13 -19.78
CA PRO A 61 13.98 -6.90 -19.02
C PRO A 61 15.45 -6.48 -18.92
N ASP A 62 15.68 -5.17 -18.88
CA ASP A 62 16.98 -4.53 -18.62
C ASP A 62 17.18 -4.28 -17.11
N ALA A 63 16.09 -4.23 -16.33
CA ALA A 63 16.10 -4.10 -14.87
C ALA A 63 14.83 -4.70 -14.24
N ILE A 64 14.88 -5.00 -12.94
CA ILE A 64 13.75 -5.56 -12.19
C ILE A 64 13.44 -4.70 -10.96
N GLY A 65 12.19 -4.27 -10.83
CA GLY A 65 11.69 -3.54 -9.68
C GLY A 65 10.86 -4.42 -8.76
N HIS A 66 11.13 -4.36 -7.45
CA HIS A 66 10.42 -5.14 -6.44
C HIS A 66 9.66 -4.21 -5.51
N ARG A 67 8.35 -4.38 -5.38
CA ARG A 67 7.62 -3.76 -4.28
C ARG A 67 8.04 -4.37 -2.96
N ILE A 68 8.44 -3.52 -2.02
CA ILE A 68 8.74 -3.90 -0.64
C ILE A 68 7.80 -3.12 0.29
N VAL A 69 7.05 -3.83 1.14
CA VAL A 69 6.09 -3.15 2.03
C VAL A 69 6.77 -2.27 3.07
N HIS A 70 7.94 -2.68 3.60
CA HIS A 70 8.63 -1.92 4.64
C HIS A 70 10.15 -2.12 4.56
N GLY A 71 10.91 -1.02 4.63
CA GLY A 71 12.39 -1.03 4.58
C GLY A 71 13.08 -0.98 5.95
N GLY A 72 12.41 -1.40 7.02
CA GLY A 72 12.86 -1.17 8.40
C GLY A 72 13.07 0.32 8.74
N PRO A 73 13.79 0.66 9.82
CA PRO A 73 13.97 2.04 10.26
C PRO A 73 15.06 2.80 9.50
N ARG A 74 15.92 2.10 8.76
CA ARG A 74 17.10 2.71 8.10
C ARG A 74 16.87 3.06 6.63
N VAL A 75 15.91 2.42 5.96
CA VAL A 75 15.63 2.64 4.55
C VAL A 75 14.35 3.47 4.40
N ARG A 76 14.48 4.64 3.77
CA ARG A 76 13.42 5.65 3.60
C ARG A 76 13.23 6.11 2.15
N LYS A 77 13.95 5.50 1.21
CA LYS A 77 13.93 5.82 -0.21
C LYS A 77 14.02 4.54 -1.03
N HIS A 78 13.48 4.58 -2.24
CA HIS A 78 13.73 3.55 -3.25
C HIS A 78 15.24 3.46 -3.52
N ALA A 79 15.75 2.24 -3.74
CA ALA A 79 17.18 2.03 -3.87
C ALA A 79 17.50 0.74 -4.64
N ARG A 80 18.67 0.72 -5.30
CA ARG A 80 19.23 -0.50 -5.88
C ARG A 80 19.47 -1.54 -4.79
N ILE A 81 19.27 -2.80 -5.15
CA ILE A 81 19.50 -3.94 -4.28
C ILE A 81 20.93 -4.42 -4.48
N ASP A 82 21.78 -4.15 -3.50
CA ASP A 82 23.10 -4.73 -3.31
C ASP A 82 23.13 -5.63 -2.06
N GLU A 83 24.30 -6.15 -1.68
CA GLU A 83 24.43 -6.97 -0.47
C GLU A 83 24.04 -6.23 0.82
N ALA A 84 24.34 -4.93 0.91
CA ALA A 84 23.99 -4.12 2.09
C ALA A 84 22.47 -3.93 2.20
N MET A 85 21.80 -3.66 1.07
CA MET A 85 20.35 -3.62 0.99
C MET A 85 19.73 -4.97 1.34
N MET A 86 20.32 -6.09 0.92
CA MET A 86 19.84 -7.42 1.31
C MET A 86 19.89 -7.64 2.82
N THR A 87 20.94 -7.16 3.50
CA THR A 87 20.99 -7.17 4.97
C THR A 87 19.87 -6.33 5.58
N HIS A 88 19.65 -5.11 5.09
CA HIS A 88 18.57 -4.25 5.58
C HIS A 88 17.17 -4.83 5.35
N LEU A 89 16.95 -5.51 4.23
CA LEU A 89 15.68 -6.20 3.96
C LEU A 89 15.47 -7.41 4.88
N ASP A 90 16.53 -8.07 5.31
CA ASP A 90 16.44 -9.16 6.29
C ASP A 90 16.05 -8.61 7.68
N GLU A 91 16.68 -7.52 8.12
CA GLU A 91 16.34 -6.80 9.36
C GLU A 91 14.89 -6.26 9.34
N ALA A 92 14.42 -5.80 8.17
CA ALA A 92 13.08 -5.24 8.00
C ALA A 92 11.94 -6.26 8.25
N ARG A 93 12.23 -7.56 8.28
CA ARG A 93 11.24 -8.60 8.60
C ARG A 93 10.58 -8.39 9.96
N ALA A 94 11.30 -7.82 10.93
CA ALA A 94 10.75 -7.51 12.25
C ALA A 94 9.59 -6.50 12.20
N PHE A 95 9.53 -5.65 11.16
CA PHE A 95 8.52 -4.59 11.01
C PHE A 95 7.32 -5.03 10.16
N ALA A 96 7.50 -6.05 9.31
CA ALA A 96 6.46 -6.55 8.42
C ALA A 96 6.65 -8.05 8.15
N PRO A 97 6.45 -8.92 9.17
CA PRO A 97 6.79 -10.35 9.11
C PRO A 97 5.99 -11.11 8.05
N LEU A 98 4.76 -10.69 7.75
CA LEU A 98 3.91 -11.33 6.74
C LEU A 98 4.16 -10.84 5.31
N HIS A 99 4.98 -9.82 5.10
CA HIS A 99 5.10 -9.14 3.81
C HIS A 99 6.52 -9.09 3.27
N VAL A 100 7.50 -8.82 4.13
CA VAL A 100 8.90 -8.71 3.71
C VAL A 100 9.50 -10.07 3.29
N PRO A 101 9.28 -11.20 4.00
CA PRO A 101 9.89 -12.47 3.61
C PRO A 101 9.52 -12.95 2.19
N PRO A 102 8.24 -12.97 1.76
CA PRO A 102 7.88 -13.34 0.39
C PRO A 102 8.54 -12.43 -0.67
N ALA A 103 8.63 -11.12 -0.39
CA ALA A 103 9.27 -10.18 -1.31
C ALA A 103 10.79 -10.42 -1.42
N VAL A 104 11.47 -10.67 -0.29
CA VAL A 104 12.89 -11.02 -0.27
C VAL A 104 13.17 -12.35 -0.98
N ALA A 105 12.29 -13.34 -0.84
CA ALA A 105 12.39 -14.59 -1.59
C ALA A 105 12.31 -14.35 -3.11
N MET A 106 11.43 -13.45 -3.55
CA MET A 106 11.33 -13.07 -4.97
C MET A 106 12.62 -12.39 -5.48
N VAL A 107 13.21 -11.50 -4.69
CA VAL A 107 14.50 -10.86 -5.03
C VAL A 107 15.58 -11.92 -5.23
N LYS A 108 15.70 -12.88 -4.31
CA LYS A 108 16.68 -13.98 -4.43
C LYS A 108 16.48 -14.81 -5.70
N ARG A 109 15.23 -15.22 -5.99
CA ARG A 109 14.89 -15.95 -7.23
C ARG A 109 15.23 -15.16 -8.49
N CYS A 110 14.96 -13.85 -8.50
CA CYS A 110 15.31 -12.99 -9.63
C CYS A 110 16.83 -12.88 -9.80
N ARG A 111 17.61 -12.85 -8.71
CA ARG A 111 19.09 -12.82 -8.78
C ARG A 111 19.65 -14.14 -9.33
N GLU A 112 19.04 -15.27 -9.01
CA GLU A 112 19.42 -16.57 -9.58
C GLU A 112 19.11 -16.66 -11.07
N ARG A 113 17.93 -16.16 -11.49
CA ARG A 113 17.48 -16.21 -12.89
C ARG A 113 18.14 -15.17 -13.79
N PHE A 114 18.41 -13.99 -13.26
CA PHE A 114 18.93 -12.82 -13.97
C PHE A 114 20.13 -12.23 -13.21
N PRO A 115 21.28 -12.91 -13.18
CA PRO A 115 22.42 -12.55 -12.32
C PRO A 115 23.03 -11.19 -12.64
N ASP A 116 22.98 -10.77 -13.91
CA ASP A 116 23.59 -9.51 -14.37
C ASP A 116 22.62 -8.33 -14.36
N LEU A 117 21.32 -8.56 -14.12
CA LEU A 117 20.33 -7.48 -14.16
C LEU A 117 20.30 -6.71 -12.85
N PRO A 118 20.34 -5.36 -12.89
CA PRO A 118 20.16 -4.56 -11.70
C PRO A 118 18.73 -4.70 -11.17
N GLN A 119 18.62 -4.84 -9.85
CA GLN A 119 17.34 -4.91 -9.15
C GLN A 119 17.16 -3.72 -8.23
N VAL A 120 15.92 -3.25 -8.06
CA VAL A 120 15.56 -2.08 -7.25
C VAL A 120 14.46 -2.45 -6.26
N ALA A 121 14.60 -2.02 -5.01
CA ALA A 121 13.58 -2.11 -3.98
C ALA A 121 12.75 -0.81 -3.98
N CYS A 122 11.46 -0.93 -4.28
CA CYS A 122 10.49 0.14 -4.29
C CYS A 122 9.59 0.05 -3.04
N PHE A 123 9.83 0.90 -2.04
CA PHE A 123 9.17 0.84 -0.74
C PHE A 123 7.83 1.56 -0.68
N ASP A 124 6.80 0.91 -0.13
CA ASP A 124 5.50 1.53 0.18
C ASP A 124 5.59 2.67 1.20
N THR A 125 6.65 2.71 2.00
CA THR A 125 6.87 3.72 3.04
C THR A 125 7.60 4.97 2.51
N ALA A 126 8.18 4.92 1.30
CA ALA A 126 9.08 5.98 0.81
C ALA A 126 8.38 7.32 0.62
N PHE A 127 7.18 7.32 0.03
CA PHE A 127 6.37 8.53 -0.19
C PHE A 127 6.11 9.32 1.11
N HIS A 128 6.01 8.60 2.23
CA HIS A 128 5.70 9.16 3.54
C HIS A 128 6.95 9.65 4.29
N ALA A 129 8.15 9.52 3.73
CA ALA A 129 9.39 9.97 4.38
C ALA A 129 9.42 11.49 4.66
N SER A 130 8.61 12.29 3.96
CA SER A 130 8.46 13.73 4.21
C SER A 130 7.54 14.10 5.37
N MET A 131 6.87 13.12 6.02
CA MET A 131 5.98 13.43 7.14
C MET A 131 6.72 14.18 8.25
N PRO A 132 6.17 15.30 8.74
CA PRO A 132 6.79 16.06 9.83
C PRO A 132 6.81 15.23 11.11
N LEU A 133 7.74 15.56 12.03
CA LEU A 133 7.93 14.86 13.30
C LEU A 133 6.62 14.69 14.09
N VAL A 134 5.77 15.71 14.09
CA VAL A 134 4.47 15.69 14.79
C VAL A 134 3.50 14.64 14.25
N ALA A 135 3.55 14.34 12.95
CA ALA A 135 2.68 13.34 12.33
C ALA A 135 3.24 11.91 12.48
N LYS A 136 4.58 11.78 12.45
CA LYS A 136 5.24 10.46 12.54
C LYS A 136 5.48 9.96 13.97
N THR A 137 5.58 10.85 14.96
CA THR A 137 5.92 10.48 16.33
C THR A 137 4.76 9.78 17.02
N LEU A 138 4.98 8.56 17.50
CA LEU A 138 4.07 7.90 18.42
C LEU A 138 4.33 8.40 19.85
N PRO A 139 3.29 8.63 20.68
CA PRO A 139 3.44 9.17 22.05
C PRO A 139 3.95 8.09 23.01
N LEU A 140 5.19 7.65 22.81
CA LEU A 140 5.88 6.58 23.52
C LEU A 140 7.22 7.07 24.10
N PRO A 141 7.75 6.37 25.12
CA PRO A 141 9.11 6.59 25.64
C PRO A 141 10.17 6.72 24.54
N ALA A 142 11.19 7.55 24.80
CA ALA A 142 12.20 7.92 23.81
C ALA A 142 13.01 6.71 23.31
N ASP A 143 13.37 5.78 24.17
CA ASP A 143 14.08 4.54 23.83
C ASP A 143 13.33 3.69 22.80
N LEU A 144 12.00 3.57 22.93
CA LEU A 144 11.16 2.89 21.95
C LEU A 144 11.14 3.63 20.60
N ARG A 145 11.02 4.97 20.63
CA ARG A 145 11.02 5.78 19.42
C ARG A 145 12.36 5.74 18.69
N GLU A 146 13.47 5.77 19.43
CA GLU A 146 14.83 5.63 18.90
C GLU A 146 15.08 4.24 18.30
N GLY A 147 14.37 3.21 18.78
CA GLY A 147 14.31 1.88 18.18
C GLY A 147 13.56 1.80 16.84
N GLY A 148 13.03 2.92 16.33
CA GLY A 148 12.31 2.98 15.05
C GLY A 148 10.81 2.75 15.17
N ILE A 149 10.25 2.81 16.39
CA ILE A 149 8.80 2.77 16.62
C ILE A 149 8.22 4.17 16.35
N GLU A 150 7.83 4.37 15.10
CA GLU A 150 7.17 5.58 14.59
C GLU A 150 6.05 5.20 13.61
N ARG A 151 5.29 6.17 13.14
CA ARG A 151 4.38 6.00 12.01
C ARG A 151 5.16 6.07 10.70
N TYR A 152 5.00 5.05 9.87
CA TYR A 152 5.65 4.94 8.56
C TYR A 152 4.69 5.27 7.42
N GLY A 153 3.45 4.76 7.49
CA GLY A 153 2.52 4.82 6.37
C GLY A 153 2.85 3.84 5.25
N PHE A 154 1.84 3.46 4.47
CA PHE A 154 1.96 2.51 3.36
C PHE A 154 1.02 2.89 2.22
N HIS A 155 1.05 2.13 1.12
CA HIS A 155 0.48 2.51 -0.17
C HIS A 155 1.18 3.72 -0.80
N GLY A 156 2.45 3.99 -0.46
CA GLY A 156 3.23 5.10 -1.01
C GLY A 156 3.30 5.09 -2.53
N LEU A 157 3.52 3.93 -3.16
CA LEU A 157 3.53 3.79 -4.63
C LEU A 157 2.18 4.15 -5.26
N SER A 158 1.07 3.89 -4.55
CA SER A 158 -0.25 4.32 -5.01
C SER A 158 -0.41 5.83 -4.94
N TYR A 159 -0.03 6.44 -3.81
CA TYR A 159 -0.08 7.89 -3.65
C TYR A 159 0.84 8.62 -4.64
N GLU A 160 2.05 8.12 -4.86
CA GLU A 160 2.98 8.62 -5.88
C GLU A 160 2.36 8.58 -7.27
N SER A 161 1.68 7.48 -7.61
CA SER A 161 0.97 7.35 -8.88
C SER A 161 -0.08 8.44 -9.05
N ILE A 162 -0.93 8.65 -8.04
CA ILE A 162 -1.97 9.68 -8.07
C ILE A 162 -1.37 11.08 -8.15
N VAL A 163 -0.36 11.40 -7.34
CA VAL A 163 0.31 12.71 -7.37
C VAL A 163 0.92 12.98 -8.74
N ARG A 164 1.59 12.00 -9.34
CA ARG A 164 2.14 12.12 -10.69
C ARG A 164 1.05 12.34 -11.74
N GLN A 165 -0.06 11.60 -11.68
CA GLN A 165 -1.17 11.75 -12.61
C GLN A 165 -1.86 13.12 -12.51
N LEU A 166 -1.87 13.74 -11.32
CA LEU A 166 -2.34 15.11 -11.14
C LEU A 166 -1.37 16.15 -11.73
N GLY A 167 -0.08 15.81 -11.83
CA GLY A 167 0.96 16.59 -12.49
C GLY A 167 1.20 17.96 -11.84
N ASP A 168 1.75 18.88 -12.61
CA ASP A 168 2.13 20.23 -12.15
C ASP A 168 0.92 21.07 -11.68
N GLY A 169 -0.30 20.68 -12.07
CA GLY A 169 -1.55 21.33 -11.68
C GLY A 169 -2.17 20.77 -10.39
N ILE A 170 -1.45 19.94 -9.63
CA ILE A 170 -1.96 19.39 -8.37
C ILE A 170 -2.36 20.52 -7.40
N PRO A 171 -3.58 20.49 -6.83
CA PRO A 171 -3.97 21.44 -5.79
C PRO A 171 -3.07 21.35 -4.55
N SER A 172 -2.95 22.45 -3.81
CA SER A 172 -2.05 22.49 -2.65
C SER A 172 -2.45 21.51 -1.55
N ARG A 173 -3.76 21.31 -1.30
CA ARG A 173 -4.27 20.43 -0.24
C ARG A 173 -5.12 19.32 -0.83
N VAL A 174 -4.53 18.13 -0.96
CA VAL A 174 -5.22 16.94 -1.50
C VAL A 174 -5.35 15.88 -0.41
N VAL A 175 -6.54 15.33 -0.24
CA VAL A 175 -6.71 14.08 0.50
C VAL A 175 -6.87 12.96 -0.53
N ILE A 176 -6.05 11.92 -0.43
CA ILE A 176 -6.16 10.73 -1.26
C ILE A 176 -6.63 9.59 -0.38
N ALA A 177 -7.76 8.98 -0.74
CA ALA A 177 -8.34 7.81 -0.09
C ALA A 177 -8.12 6.58 -0.98
N HIS A 178 -7.08 5.80 -0.66
CA HIS A 178 -6.87 4.48 -1.25
C HIS A 178 -7.76 3.48 -0.52
N LEU A 179 -8.88 3.09 -1.13
CA LEU A 179 -9.87 2.19 -0.55
C LEU A 179 -9.85 0.86 -1.30
N GLY A 180 -9.43 -0.21 -0.63
CA GLY A 180 -9.39 -1.56 -1.17
C GLY A 180 -9.44 -2.60 -0.06
N ASN A 181 -8.95 -3.81 -0.33
CA ASN A 181 -8.83 -4.84 0.70
C ASN A 181 -7.83 -4.46 1.80
N GLY A 182 -6.79 -3.69 1.43
CA GLY A 182 -6.11 -2.76 2.31
C GLY A 182 -6.58 -1.35 2.01
N ALA A 183 -6.76 -0.54 3.04
CA ALA A 183 -7.27 0.80 2.87
C ALA A 183 -6.52 1.80 3.75
N SER A 184 -6.14 2.93 3.19
CA SER A 184 -5.50 4.02 3.91
C SER A 184 -5.86 5.36 3.28
N LEU A 185 -5.61 6.44 4.03
CA LEU A 185 -5.73 7.80 3.53
C LEU A 185 -4.43 8.54 3.75
N CYS A 186 -4.13 9.49 2.87
CA CYS A 186 -2.99 10.38 2.97
C CYS A 186 -3.42 11.83 2.76
N ALA A 187 -2.95 12.71 3.65
CA ALA A 187 -2.96 14.14 3.43
C ALA A 187 -1.68 14.53 2.66
N VAL A 188 -1.87 15.12 1.49
CA VAL A 188 -0.83 15.55 0.57
C VAL A 188 -0.84 17.06 0.49
N ARG A 189 0.28 17.68 0.83
CA ARG A 189 0.52 19.12 0.65
C ARG A 189 1.54 19.35 -0.45
N ASP A 190 1.16 20.07 -1.49
CA ASP A 190 2.03 20.41 -2.62
C ASP A 190 2.76 19.16 -3.19
N GLY A 191 2.02 18.07 -3.38
CA GLY A 191 2.54 16.79 -3.87
C GLY A 191 3.33 15.95 -2.86
N ARG A 192 3.45 16.37 -1.60
CA ARG A 192 4.20 15.65 -0.56
C ARG A 192 3.30 15.13 0.56
N SER A 193 3.54 13.91 1.02
CA SER A 193 2.85 13.36 2.19
C SER A 193 3.18 14.19 3.43
N VAL A 194 2.14 14.65 4.13
CA VAL A 194 2.25 15.32 5.44
C VAL A 194 1.55 14.57 6.56
N ASP A 195 0.62 13.66 6.25
CA ASP A 195 -0.01 12.76 7.22
C ASP A 195 -0.58 11.52 6.51
N THR A 196 -0.78 10.42 7.26
CA THR A 196 -1.31 9.16 6.74
C THR A 196 -1.95 8.31 7.83
N THR A 197 -2.98 7.55 7.48
CA THR A 197 -3.76 6.80 8.49
C THR A 197 -3.03 5.55 8.99
N MET A 198 -2.30 4.84 8.13
CA MET A 198 -1.57 3.65 8.58
C MET A 198 -0.40 4.04 9.47
N GLY A 199 -0.09 3.18 10.44
CA GLY A 199 0.84 3.46 11.54
C GLY A 199 2.23 2.89 11.32
N LEU A 200 2.73 2.20 12.36
CA LEU A 200 3.94 1.36 12.31
C LEU A 200 3.78 0.20 11.32
N THR A 201 2.57 -0.36 11.25
CA THR A 201 2.22 -1.49 10.38
C THR A 201 1.03 -1.14 9.47
N PRO A 202 0.78 -1.90 8.40
CA PRO A 202 -0.41 -1.73 7.56
C PRO A 202 -1.73 -2.12 8.24
N THR A 203 -1.73 -2.47 9.52
CA THR A 203 -2.91 -2.92 10.26
C THR A 203 -3.70 -1.75 10.84
N GLY A 204 -3.02 -0.67 11.25
CA GLY A 204 -3.63 0.53 11.82
C GLY A 204 -4.29 1.45 10.78
N GLY A 205 -5.07 2.41 11.26
CA GLY A 205 -5.81 3.38 10.45
C GLY A 205 -7.28 3.04 10.31
N ILE A 206 -7.77 2.89 9.07
CA ILE A 206 -9.19 2.62 8.81
C ILE A 206 -9.51 1.12 8.79
N VAL A 207 -10.80 0.81 8.92
CA VAL A 207 -11.32 -0.55 8.72
C VAL A 207 -11.01 -1.02 7.31
N MET A 208 -10.57 -2.27 7.18
CA MET A 208 -10.22 -2.88 5.89
C MET A 208 -10.94 -4.22 5.72
N GLY A 209 -10.61 -4.99 4.68
CA GLY A 209 -11.29 -6.25 4.42
C GLY A 209 -11.17 -7.27 5.57
N THR A 210 -9.96 -7.48 6.08
CA THR A 210 -9.68 -8.42 7.19
C THR A 210 -8.94 -7.81 8.37
N ARG A 211 -8.65 -6.50 8.31
CA ARG A 211 -7.92 -5.76 9.35
C ARG A 211 -8.86 -4.78 10.05
N PRO A 212 -8.72 -4.60 11.37
CA PRO A 212 -9.64 -3.76 12.14
C PRO A 212 -9.42 -2.27 11.88
N GLY A 213 -8.23 -1.86 11.44
CA GLY A 213 -7.80 -0.48 11.59
C GLY A 213 -7.40 -0.20 13.04
N ASP A 214 -7.59 1.04 13.48
CA ASP A 214 -7.29 1.42 14.87
C ASP A 214 -8.24 0.77 15.87
N LEU A 215 -7.66 0.14 16.88
CA LEU A 215 -8.33 -0.35 18.08
C LEU A 215 -7.73 0.32 19.32
N ASP A 216 -8.51 0.41 20.39
CA ASP A 216 -7.96 0.71 21.70
C ASP A 216 -6.93 -0.38 22.07
N PRO A 217 -5.67 -0.04 22.40
CA PRO A 217 -4.67 -1.01 22.82
C PRO A 217 -5.12 -1.91 23.99
N GLY A 218 -6.02 -1.40 24.85
CA GLY A 218 -6.65 -2.15 25.94
C GLY A 218 -7.45 -3.36 25.48
N VAL A 219 -7.97 -3.38 24.24
CA VAL A 219 -8.67 -4.54 23.67
C VAL A 219 -7.73 -5.74 23.55
N LEU A 220 -6.51 -5.54 23.04
CA LEU A 220 -5.54 -6.62 22.89
C LEU A 220 -5.14 -7.16 24.27
N LEU A 221 -4.88 -6.27 25.23
CA LEU A 221 -4.54 -6.64 26.61
C LEU A 221 -5.68 -7.37 27.33
N TYR A 222 -6.94 -7.03 27.03
CA TYR A 222 -8.11 -7.72 27.56
C TYR A 222 -8.20 -9.14 26.99
N LEU A 223 -8.02 -9.31 25.67
CA LEU A 223 -8.04 -10.63 25.04
C LEU A 223 -6.94 -11.56 25.57
N MET A 224 -5.73 -11.03 25.82
CA MET A 224 -4.66 -11.81 26.43
C MET A 224 -5.04 -12.30 27.82
N ARG A 225 -5.54 -11.40 28.68
CA ARG A 225 -5.83 -11.69 30.09
C ARG A 225 -7.06 -12.57 30.27
N GLU A 226 -8.14 -12.26 29.56
CA GLU A 226 -9.46 -12.87 29.78
C GLU A 226 -9.78 -14.02 28.82
N ARG A 227 -9.13 -14.04 27.64
CA ARG A 227 -9.33 -15.09 26.63
C ARG A 227 -8.10 -15.95 26.41
N GLY A 228 -6.98 -15.67 27.09
CA GLY A 228 -5.74 -16.42 26.99
C GLY A 228 -5.08 -16.33 25.61
N TYR A 229 -5.34 -15.25 24.86
CA TYR A 229 -4.73 -15.08 23.54
C TYR A 229 -3.23 -14.81 23.68
N ASP A 230 -2.42 -15.48 22.86
CA ASP A 230 -0.99 -15.21 22.71
C ASP A 230 -0.73 -14.28 21.51
N ALA A 231 0.55 -13.98 21.27
CA ALA A 231 0.96 -13.08 20.18
C ALA A 231 0.53 -13.61 18.80
N GLU A 232 0.69 -14.92 18.54
CA GLU A 232 0.33 -15.55 17.27
C GLU A 232 -1.19 -15.48 17.03
N ARG A 233 -2.00 -15.76 18.06
CA ARG A 233 -3.45 -15.65 17.96
C ARG A 233 -3.91 -14.22 17.72
N LEU A 234 -3.27 -13.23 18.36
CA LEU A 234 -3.57 -11.81 18.14
C LEU A 234 -3.18 -11.35 16.75
N GLU A 235 -2.00 -11.74 16.25
CA GLU A 235 -1.55 -11.45 14.88
C GLU A 235 -2.56 -11.99 13.86
N LYS A 236 -2.97 -13.25 14.03
CA LYS A 236 -4.02 -13.87 13.19
C LYS A 236 -5.33 -13.10 13.25
N LEU A 237 -5.76 -12.67 14.45
CA LEU A 237 -6.98 -11.89 14.62
C LEU A 237 -6.91 -10.58 13.82
N VAL A 238 -5.88 -9.78 14.06
CA VAL A 238 -5.79 -8.42 13.52
C VAL A 238 -5.48 -8.39 12.02
N ASP A 239 -4.86 -9.44 11.46
CA ASP A 239 -4.54 -9.45 10.03
C ASP A 239 -5.53 -10.22 9.17
N ARG A 240 -6.25 -11.23 9.72
CA ARG A 240 -7.01 -12.20 8.90
C ARG A 240 -8.47 -12.39 9.31
N GLU A 241 -8.88 -12.01 10.51
CA GLU A 241 -10.21 -12.34 11.06
C GLU A 241 -11.06 -11.12 11.43
N ALA A 242 -10.47 -9.92 11.44
CA ALA A 242 -11.15 -8.69 11.80
C ALA A 242 -11.71 -7.95 10.56
N GLY A 243 -11.91 -6.64 10.68
CA GLY A 243 -12.38 -5.78 9.59
C GLY A 243 -13.79 -6.10 9.12
N LEU A 244 -14.04 -5.86 7.82
CA LEU A 244 -15.32 -6.19 7.17
C LEU A 244 -15.70 -7.67 7.38
N LYS A 245 -14.73 -8.59 7.25
CA LYS A 245 -14.94 -10.02 7.45
C LYS A 245 -15.42 -10.34 8.87
N GLY A 246 -14.79 -9.75 9.88
CA GLY A 246 -15.16 -9.95 11.27
C GLY A 246 -16.56 -9.41 11.58
N LEU A 247 -16.86 -8.20 11.08
CA LEU A 247 -18.15 -7.54 11.29
C LEU A 247 -19.31 -8.24 10.57
N SER A 248 -19.08 -8.72 9.35
CA SER A 248 -20.11 -9.36 8.54
C SER A 248 -20.32 -10.84 8.84
N GLY A 249 -19.48 -11.43 9.70
CA GLY A 249 -19.50 -12.87 9.97
C GLY A 249 -18.94 -13.76 8.87
N GLY A 250 -18.10 -13.24 7.95
CA GLY A 250 -17.36 -14.13 7.04
C GLY A 250 -16.91 -13.59 5.68
N THR A 251 -17.28 -12.37 5.27
CA THR A 251 -16.87 -11.84 3.96
C THR A 251 -16.19 -10.48 4.05
N SER A 252 -15.07 -10.34 3.34
CA SER A 252 -14.34 -9.08 3.19
C SER A 252 -14.66 -8.35 1.88
N ASP A 253 -15.50 -8.93 1.01
CA ASP A 253 -15.81 -8.36 -0.32
C ASP A 253 -17.00 -7.41 -0.21
N MET A 254 -16.74 -6.11 -0.42
CA MET A 254 -17.75 -5.06 -0.34
C MET A 254 -18.93 -5.30 -1.30
N ARG A 255 -18.69 -5.88 -2.48
CA ARG A 255 -19.78 -6.19 -3.43
C ARG A 255 -20.73 -7.25 -2.88
N LYS A 256 -20.20 -8.23 -2.16
CA LYS A 256 -21.02 -9.25 -1.49
C LYS A 256 -21.81 -8.63 -0.34
N LEU A 257 -21.19 -7.71 0.41
CA LEU A 257 -21.87 -6.99 1.49
C LEU A 257 -23.06 -6.18 0.97
N HIS A 258 -22.91 -5.45 -0.13
CA HIS A 258 -24.03 -4.72 -0.77
C HIS A 258 -25.18 -5.62 -1.20
N ALA A 259 -24.88 -6.85 -1.65
CA ALA A 259 -25.89 -7.81 -2.08
C ALA A 259 -26.58 -8.54 -0.91
N MET A 260 -26.04 -8.43 0.32
CA MET A 260 -26.53 -9.11 1.50
C MET A 260 -27.47 -8.22 2.30
N ASP A 261 -28.74 -8.60 2.41
CA ASP A 261 -29.74 -7.91 3.22
C ASP A 261 -29.78 -8.52 4.64
N ASN A 262 -28.80 -8.16 5.48
CA ASN A 262 -28.79 -8.51 6.89
C ASN A 262 -28.05 -7.47 7.74
N GLU A 263 -28.36 -7.47 9.04
CA GLU A 263 -27.84 -6.49 10.00
C GLU A 263 -26.31 -6.48 10.09
N ALA A 264 -25.67 -7.65 10.05
CA ALA A 264 -24.21 -7.76 10.14
C ALA A 264 -23.51 -7.14 8.91
N SER A 265 -24.05 -7.37 7.72
CA SER A 265 -23.50 -6.82 6.47
C SER A 265 -23.70 -5.31 6.40
N LYS A 266 -24.85 -4.82 6.88
CA LYS A 266 -25.12 -3.38 7.00
C LYS A 266 -24.18 -2.73 8.02
N LEU A 267 -24.00 -3.33 9.20
CA LEU A 267 -23.07 -2.84 10.21
C LEU A 267 -21.64 -2.75 9.66
N ALA A 268 -21.17 -3.75 8.93
CA ALA A 268 -19.84 -3.75 8.33
C ALA A 268 -19.63 -2.56 7.37
N GLN A 269 -20.62 -2.30 6.50
CA GLN A 269 -20.62 -1.16 5.57
C GLN A 269 -20.66 0.18 6.31
N ASP A 270 -21.60 0.33 7.25
CA ASP A 270 -21.80 1.56 8.01
C ASP A 270 -20.54 1.93 8.81
N VAL A 271 -19.89 0.95 9.43
CA VAL A 271 -18.64 1.14 10.16
C VAL A 271 -17.50 1.56 9.21
N PHE A 272 -17.37 0.91 8.06
CA PHE A 272 -16.36 1.28 7.05
C PHE A 272 -16.53 2.72 6.58
N VAL A 273 -17.75 3.10 6.17
CA VAL A 273 -18.10 4.46 5.74
C VAL A 273 -17.84 5.46 6.87
N HIS A 274 -18.29 5.16 8.09
CA HIS A 274 -18.11 6.04 9.23
C HIS A 274 -16.64 6.33 9.52
N VAL A 275 -15.80 5.28 9.55
CA VAL A 275 -14.38 5.40 9.87
C VAL A 275 -13.62 6.07 8.73
N ALA A 276 -13.90 5.73 7.47
CA ALA A 276 -13.30 6.40 6.32
C ALA A 276 -13.61 7.90 6.33
N ARG A 277 -14.88 8.28 6.52
CA ARG A 277 -15.30 9.68 6.66
C ARG A 277 -14.57 10.40 7.79
N LYS A 278 -14.52 9.78 8.97
CA LYS A 278 -13.82 10.34 10.14
C LYS A 278 -12.35 10.61 9.83
N GLN A 279 -11.68 9.69 9.15
CA GLN A 279 -10.28 9.86 8.79
C GLN A 279 -10.06 10.86 7.65
N ILE A 280 -10.99 11.00 6.70
CA ILE A 280 -10.94 12.11 5.73
C ILE A 280 -10.94 13.44 6.49
N ALA A 281 -11.87 13.63 7.42
CA ALA A 281 -11.94 14.86 8.22
C ALA A 281 -10.64 15.11 9.02
N ALA A 282 -10.01 14.04 9.56
CA ALA A 282 -8.71 14.15 10.22
C ALA A 282 -7.61 14.62 9.26
N MET A 283 -7.53 14.05 8.05
CA MET A 283 -6.57 14.48 7.03
C MET A 283 -6.79 15.94 6.59
N VAL A 284 -8.06 16.36 6.46
CA VAL A 284 -8.43 17.77 6.20
C VAL A 284 -7.93 18.67 7.33
N ALA A 285 -8.05 18.24 8.59
CA ALA A 285 -7.55 19.00 9.73
C ALA A 285 -6.01 19.12 9.70
N SER A 286 -5.29 18.04 9.39
CA SER A 286 -3.82 18.06 9.22
C SER A 286 -3.38 19.02 8.09
N LEU A 287 -4.20 19.19 7.06
CA LEU A 287 -3.95 20.11 5.95
C LEU A 287 -4.39 21.56 6.21
N GLY A 288 -5.24 21.81 7.21
CA GLY A 288 -5.89 23.11 7.41
C GLY A 288 -6.94 23.43 6.35
N GLY A 289 -7.61 22.40 5.82
CA GLY A 289 -8.60 22.47 4.74
C GLY A 289 -8.27 21.55 3.58
N ILE A 290 -9.07 21.59 2.51
CA ILE A 290 -8.97 20.67 1.38
C ILE A 290 -9.37 21.37 0.09
N ASP A 291 -8.65 21.05 -0.99
CA ASP A 291 -8.91 21.55 -2.34
C ASP A 291 -9.39 20.42 -3.27
N LEU A 292 -9.04 19.17 -2.97
CA LEU A 292 -9.41 17.99 -3.75
C LEU A 292 -9.43 16.74 -2.88
N LEU A 293 -10.49 15.93 -3.04
CA LEU A 293 -10.55 14.56 -2.54
C LEU A 293 -10.39 13.58 -3.71
N VAL A 294 -9.45 12.64 -3.61
CA VAL A 294 -9.27 11.58 -4.61
C VAL A 294 -9.64 10.23 -4.00
N PHE A 295 -10.49 9.46 -4.69
CA PHE A 295 -10.73 8.05 -4.39
C PHE A 295 -9.95 7.18 -5.37
N THR A 296 -9.27 6.17 -4.85
CA THR A 296 -8.50 5.19 -5.64
C THR A 296 -8.54 3.82 -4.95
N GLY A 297 -7.98 2.78 -5.58
CA GLY A 297 -8.00 1.42 -5.08
C GLY A 297 -9.32 0.71 -5.40
N GLY A 298 -9.35 -0.61 -5.25
CA GLY A 298 -10.45 -1.45 -5.77
C GLY A 298 -11.86 -1.03 -5.32
N ILE A 299 -12.05 -0.62 -4.07
CA ILE A 299 -13.34 -0.08 -3.57
C ILE A 299 -13.49 1.37 -4.04
N GLY A 300 -12.46 2.20 -3.88
CA GLY A 300 -12.52 3.62 -4.21
C GLY A 300 -12.81 3.89 -5.70
N GLU A 301 -12.34 3.02 -6.58
CA GLU A 301 -12.56 3.10 -8.03
C GLU A 301 -13.95 2.59 -8.42
N ASN A 302 -14.36 1.43 -7.89
CA ASN A 302 -15.48 0.67 -8.44
C ASN A 302 -16.80 0.76 -7.64
N ASP A 303 -16.77 1.28 -6.41
CA ASP A 303 -17.94 1.30 -5.53
C ASP A 303 -18.46 2.73 -5.30
N ALA A 304 -19.33 3.18 -6.22
CA ALA A 304 -19.97 4.49 -6.11
C ALA A 304 -20.84 4.62 -4.85
N VAL A 305 -21.53 3.56 -4.43
CA VAL A 305 -22.42 3.57 -3.27
C VAL A 305 -21.63 3.92 -2.00
N THR A 306 -20.48 3.27 -1.81
CA THR A 306 -19.60 3.56 -0.66
C THR A 306 -19.05 4.99 -0.72
N ARG A 307 -18.63 5.48 -1.90
CA ARG A 307 -18.16 6.86 -2.05
C ARG A 307 -19.24 7.88 -1.73
N ASP A 308 -20.44 7.69 -2.25
CA ASP A 308 -21.57 8.59 -2.05
C ASP A 308 -21.98 8.65 -0.57
N ALA A 309 -21.96 7.52 0.13
CA ALA A 309 -22.23 7.46 1.56
C ALA A 309 -21.15 8.20 2.39
N ILE A 310 -19.88 8.11 2.00
CA ILE A 310 -18.78 8.88 2.61
C ILE A 310 -18.98 10.38 2.37
N LEU A 311 -19.22 10.78 1.13
CA LEU A 311 -19.39 12.18 0.71
C LEU A 311 -20.61 12.83 1.34
N ALA A 312 -21.73 12.11 1.47
CA ALA A 312 -22.94 12.60 2.13
C ALA A 312 -22.67 13.04 3.58
N GLY A 313 -21.76 12.36 4.27
CA GLY A 313 -21.36 12.74 5.64
C GLY A 313 -20.31 13.85 5.73
N LEU A 314 -19.78 14.33 4.60
CA LEU A 314 -18.75 15.37 4.53
C LEU A 314 -19.29 16.73 4.10
N GLN A 315 -20.58 16.89 3.80
CA GLN A 315 -21.17 18.15 3.30
C GLN A 315 -20.82 19.40 4.13
N TRP A 316 -20.53 19.26 5.43
CA TRP A 316 -20.13 20.35 6.32
C TRP A 316 -18.77 20.99 5.97
N ILE A 317 -17.90 20.32 5.21
CA ILE A 317 -16.62 20.88 4.75
C ILE A 317 -16.79 21.84 3.55
N GLY A 318 -18.00 21.95 3.00
CA GLY A 318 -18.32 22.70 1.80
C GLY A 318 -18.24 21.87 0.51
N ASP A 319 -18.41 22.54 -0.62
CA ASP A 319 -18.35 21.93 -1.96
C ASP A 319 -16.90 21.62 -2.34
N VAL A 320 -16.45 20.41 -1.99
CA VAL A 320 -15.10 19.94 -2.30
C VAL A 320 -15.13 19.08 -3.57
N PRO A 321 -14.35 19.42 -4.61
CA PRO A 321 -14.20 18.56 -5.78
C PRO A 321 -13.71 17.17 -5.38
N SER A 322 -14.38 16.13 -5.88
CA SER A 322 -13.94 14.74 -5.74
C SER A 322 -13.59 14.14 -7.10
N ARG A 323 -12.51 13.36 -7.18
CA ARG A 323 -12.12 12.60 -8.37
C ARG A 323 -11.96 11.12 -8.04
N VAL A 324 -12.28 10.27 -9.01
CA VAL A 324 -11.95 8.85 -8.98
C VAL A 324 -10.78 8.65 -9.94
N MET A 325 -9.69 8.06 -9.46
CA MET A 325 -8.47 7.86 -10.24
C MET A 325 -7.94 6.45 -10.03
N VAL A 326 -7.51 5.81 -11.13
CA VAL A 326 -6.92 4.47 -11.08
C VAL A 326 -5.49 4.58 -10.59
N THR A 327 -5.12 3.76 -9.60
CA THR A 327 -3.74 3.70 -9.14
C THR A 327 -2.88 2.83 -10.06
N GLU A 328 -1.71 3.34 -10.46
CA GLU A 328 -0.77 2.65 -11.36
C GLU A 328 0.53 2.33 -10.59
N GLU A 329 0.43 1.48 -9.56
CA GLU A 329 1.55 1.13 -8.67
C GLU A 329 2.70 0.44 -9.40
N ASP A 330 2.37 -0.54 -10.24
CA ASP A 330 3.36 -1.33 -10.98
C ASP A 330 4.13 -0.47 -12.00
N GLU A 331 3.45 0.55 -12.57
CA GLU A 331 4.10 1.55 -13.40
C GLU A 331 5.05 2.45 -12.57
N GLN A 332 4.67 2.86 -11.35
CA GLN A 332 5.59 3.60 -10.46
C GLN A 332 6.84 2.78 -10.12
N ILE A 333 6.67 1.48 -9.86
CA ILE A 333 7.80 0.57 -9.64
C ILE A 333 8.73 0.59 -10.86
N ALA A 334 8.18 0.51 -12.07
CA ALA A 334 8.96 0.54 -13.31
C ALA A 334 9.73 1.86 -13.48
N ARG A 335 9.08 3.00 -13.22
CA ARG A 335 9.69 4.34 -13.32
C ARG A 335 10.84 4.54 -12.33
N HIS A 336 10.62 4.22 -11.05
CA HIS A 336 11.66 4.32 -10.02
C HIS A 336 12.84 3.41 -10.32
N THR A 337 12.55 2.20 -10.78
CA THR A 337 13.58 1.23 -11.17
C THR A 337 14.44 1.78 -12.30
N TRP A 338 13.82 2.26 -13.38
CA TRP A 338 14.53 2.85 -14.51
C TRP A 338 15.42 4.02 -14.10
N HIS A 339 14.90 4.94 -13.28
CA HIS A 339 15.65 6.10 -12.81
C HIS A 339 16.86 5.73 -11.93
N LEU A 340 16.79 4.62 -11.20
CA LEU A 340 17.85 4.18 -10.29
C LEU A 340 18.89 3.27 -10.95
N THR A 341 18.63 2.78 -12.16
CA THR A 341 19.55 1.86 -12.87
C THR A 341 20.27 2.48 -14.06
N MET A 342 19.82 3.63 -14.54
CA MET A 342 20.36 4.33 -15.72
C MET A 342 21.05 5.66 -15.41
#